data_AF-A0A356KIY5-F1
#
_entry.id   AF-A0A356KIY5-F1
#
_cell.length_a   1.000
_cell.length_b   1.000
_cell.length_c   1.000
_cell.angle_alpha   90.00
_cell.angle_beta   90.00
_cell.angle_gamma   90.00
#
_symmetry.space_group_name_H-M   'P 1'
#
loop_
_entity.id
_entity.type
_entity.pdbx_description
1 polymer ?
#
loop_
_entity_poly.entity_id
_entity_poly.type
_entity_poly.pdbx_seq_one_letter_code
_entity_poly.pdbx_strand_id
1 'polypeptide(L)'
;DADGDGWLDLAVANLRGPMKLLRNDQGTFVDASANLPAANTQSPGDSLEVGAADLNGDGAVDLVFLQRNATPWLFLNVARAAATSTP
;
A
#
# COMPACT_ATOMS: atom_id res chain seq x y z
N ASP A 1 -1.51 5.16 6.78
CA ASP A 1 -2.97 5.18 6.66
C ASP A 1 -3.27 5.04 5.18
N ALA A 2 -3.46 3.80 4.73
CA ALA A 2 -3.60 3.46 3.32
C ALA A 2 -5.06 3.57 2.85
N ASP A 3 -6.04 3.57 3.75
CA ASP A 3 -7.46 3.77 3.39
C ASP A 3 -8.07 5.08 3.95
N GLY A 4 -7.25 5.89 4.63
CA GLY A 4 -7.60 7.23 5.11
C GLY A 4 -8.52 7.21 6.33
N ASP A 5 -8.51 6.13 7.11
CA ASP A 5 -9.42 5.92 8.24
C ASP A 5 -8.88 6.49 9.57
N GLY A 6 -7.66 7.04 9.55
CA GLY A 6 -6.98 7.62 10.70
C GLY A 6 -6.12 6.61 11.49
N TRP A 7 -6.09 5.33 11.11
CA TRP A 7 -5.26 4.31 11.71
C TRP A 7 -4.03 4.01 10.85
N LEU A 8 -2.89 3.74 11.50
CA LEU A 8 -1.67 3.39 10.77
C LEU A 8 -1.68 1.92 10.35
N ASP A 9 -1.70 1.72 9.03
CA ASP A 9 -1.53 0.42 8.35
C ASP A 9 -0.06 0.03 8.17
N LEU A 10 0.17 -1.23 7.75
CA LEU A 10 1.51 -1.75 7.43
C LEU A 10 1.62 -2.18 5.97
N ALA A 11 2.65 -1.67 5.29
CA ALA A 11 3.13 -2.22 4.03
C ALA A 11 4.40 -3.04 4.28
N VAL A 12 4.50 -4.23 3.68
CA VAL A 12 5.61 -5.16 3.91
C VAL A 12 6.23 -5.59 2.58
N ALA A 13 7.49 -5.25 2.40
CA ALA A 13 8.34 -5.81 1.36
C ALA A 13 8.72 -7.25 1.74
N ASN A 14 8.51 -8.19 0.82
CA ASN A 14 8.79 -9.60 1.03
C ASN A 14 9.76 -10.11 -0.03
N LEU A 15 10.87 -10.69 0.44
CA LEU A 15 11.92 -11.18 -0.42
C LEU A 15 11.59 -12.53 -1.09
N ARG A 16 10.70 -13.33 -0.48
CA ARG A 16 10.37 -14.70 -0.94
C ARG A 16 8.86 -14.95 -0.98
N GLY A 17 8.08 -13.90 -1.12
CA GLY A 17 6.63 -13.97 -1.16
C GLY A 17 6.02 -12.66 -1.66
N PRO A 18 4.69 -12.62 -1.85
CA PRO A 18 4.02 -11.40 -2.29
C PRO A 18 4.21 -10.29 -1.25
N MET A 19 4.28 -9.04 -1.70
CA MET A 19 4.21 -7.89 -0.82
C MET A 19 2.87 -7.91 -0.09
N LYS A 20 2.86 -7.43 1.15
CA LYS A 20 1.64 -7.39 1.97
C LYS A 20 1.22 -5.96 2.26
N LEU A 21 -0.09 -5.76 2.31
CA LEU A 21 -0.72 -4.61 2.93
C LEU A 21 -1.61 -5.14 4.06
N LEU A 22 -1.37 -4.70 5.28
CA LEU A 22 -2.15 -5.07 6.45
C LEU A 22 -2.87 -3.83 6.95
N ARG A 23 -4.20 -3.82 6.86
CA ARG A 23 -5.02 -2.72 7.37
C ARG A 23 -5.18 -2.87 8.89
N ASN A 24 -5.01 -1.78 9.61
CA ASN A 24 -5.19 -1.71 11.05
C ASN A 24 -6.65 -1.41 11.41
N ASP A 25 -7.37 -2.43 11.83
CA ASP A 25 -8.71 -2.31 12.42
C ASP A 25 -8.59 -2.16 13.94
N GLN A 26 -8.30 -0.94 14.39
CA GLN A 26 -8.28 -0.54 15.81
C GLN A 26 -7.39 -1.42 16.71
N GLY A 27 -6.18 -1.73 16.22
CA GLY A 27 -5.19 -2.56 16.92
C GLY A 27 -5.15 -4.02 16.44
N THR A 28 -6.06 -4.43 15.55
CA THR A 28 -6.03 -5.74 14.89
C THR A 28 -5.71 -5.60 13.41
N PHE A 29 -4.71 -6.33 12.92
CA PHE A 29 -4.33 -6.27 11.51
C PHE A 29 -5.09 -7.31 10.67
N VAL A 30 -5.67 -6.85 9.56
CA VAL A 30 -6.33 -7.70 8.55
C VAL A 30 -5.56 -7.65 7.23
N ASP A 31 -5.50 -8.78 6.52
CA ASP A 31 -4.82 -8.85 5.21
C ASP A 31 -5.64 -8.09 4.16
N ALA A 32 -5.11 -6.95 3.70
CA ALA A 32 -5.66 -6.10 2.66
C ALA A 32 -4.81 -6.13 1.38
N SER A 33 -3.95 -7.15 1.22
CA SER A 33 -3.01 -7.24 0.08
C SER A 33 -3.69 -7.38 -1.27
N ALA A 34 -4.98 -7.71 -1.30
CA ALA A 34 -5.80 -7.68 -2.51
C ALA A 34 -5.99 -6.27 -3.10
N ASN A 35 -5.77 -5.23 -2.29
CA ASN A 35 -5.81 -3.83 -2.73
C ASN A 35 -4.50 -3.39 -3.39
N LEU A 36 -3.43 -4.18 -3.28
CA LEU A 36 -2.20 -3.92 -4.03
C LEU A 36 -2.41 -4.29 -5.51
N PRO A 37 -1.79 -3.56 -6.45
CA PRO A 37 -1.92 -3.86 -7.87
C PRO A 37 -1.53 -5.30 -8.23
N ALA A 38 -2.17 -5.85 -9.27
CA ALA A 38 -1.96 -7.22 -9.73
C ALA A 38 -0.51 -7.55 -10.12
N ALA A 39 0.35 -6.55 -10.34
CA ALA A 39 1.80 -6.77 -10.47
C ALA A 39 2.40 -7.56 -9.29
N ASN A 40 1.84 -7.38 -8.08
CA ASN A 40 2.20 -8.14 -6.87
C ASN A 40 2.07 -9.66 -7.04
N THR A 41 1.16 -10.15 -7.90
CA THR A 41 0.97 -11.60 -8.11
C THR A 41 1.82 -12.17 -9.25
N GLN A 42 2.38 -11.32 -10.12
CA GLN A 42 3.15 -11.74 -11.29
C GLN A 42 4.65 -11.94 -10.99
N SER A 43 5.18 -11.26 -9.97
CA SER A 43 6.53 -11.50 -9.43
C SER A 43 6.47 -11.53 -7.90
N PRO A 44 5.85 -12.56 -7.32
CA PRO A 44 5.76 -12.68 -5.87
C PRO A 44 7.14 -13.02 -5.31
N GLY A 45 7.80 -12.04 -4.72
CA GLY A 45 9.03 -12.25 -3.98
C GLY A 45 10.28 -11.84 -4.75
N ASP A 46 10.64 -10.58 -4.60
CA ASP A 46 12.03 -10.13 -4.56
C ASP A 46 12.13 -8.68 -4.02
N SER A 47 11.12 -8.26 -3.24
CA SER A 47 11.07 -6.89 -2.73
C SER A 47 11.93 -6.77 -1.48
N LEU A 48 12.79 -5.75 -1.46
CA LEU A 48 13.77 -5.52 -0.40
C LEU A 48 13.34 -4.39 0.55
N GLU A 49 12.61 -3.42 0.01
CA GLU A 49 12.28 -2.19 0.70
C GLU A 49 10.95 -1.65 0.20
N VAL A 50 10.26 -0.94 1.08
CA VAL A 50 9.05 -0.18 0.77
C VAL A 50 9.18 1.25 1.27
N GLY A 51 8.93 2.22 0.41
CA GLY A 51 8.75 3.62 0.75
C GLY A 51 7.27 4.01 0.68
N ALA A 52 6.86 4.96 1.51
CA ALA A 52 5.48 5.45 1.57
C ALA A 52 5.45 6.98 1.66
N ALA A 53 4.74 7.63 0.74
CA ALA A 53 4.54 9.07 0.69
C ALA A 53 3.38 9.41 -0.25
N ASP A 54 2.80 10.60 -0.14
CA ASP A 54 1.93 11.15 -1.19
C ASP A 54 2.81 11.67 -2.33
N LEU A 55 2.95 10.89 -3.40
CA LEU A 55 3.90 11.16 -4.49
C LEU A 55 3.26 11.93 -5.64
N ASN A 56 1.93 11.87 -5.77
CA ASN A 56 1.19 12.54 -6.82
C ASN A 56 0.42 13.80 -6.33
N GLY A 57 0.39 14.06 -5.02
CA GLY A 57 -0.24 15.21 -4.40
C GLY A 57 -1.77 15.09 -4.25
N ASP A 58 -2.33 13.89 -4.29
CA ASP A 58 -3.77 13.66 -4.18
C ASP A 58 -4.25 13.54 -2.71
N GLY A 59 -3.32 13.45 -1.76
CA GLY A 59 -3.61 13.29 -0.33
C GLY A 59 -3.75 11.85 0.13
N ALA A 60 -3.58 10.85 -0.74
CA ALA A 60 -3.42 9.46 -0.36
C ALA A 60 -1.94 9.09 -0.22
N VAL A 61 -1.65 8.11 0.64
CA VAL A 61 -0.31 7.54 0.72
C VAL A 61 -0.11 6.55 -0.42
N ASP A 62 0.86 6.83 -1.27
CA ASP A 62 1.36 5.93 -2.31
C ASP A 62 2.48 5.02 -1.78
N LEU A 63 2.73 3.91 -2.46
CA LEU A 63 3.79 2.96 -2.09
C LEU A 63 4.79 2.75 -3.23
N VAL A 64 6.08 2.72 -2.89
CA VAL A 64 7.16 2.30 -3.80
C VAL A 64 7.82 1.06 -3.25
N PHE A 65 7.77 -0.04 -4.00
CA PHE A 65 8.47 -1.27 -3.66
C PHE A 65 9.73 -1.42 -4.51
N LEU A 66 10.88 -1.43 -3.84
CA LEU A 66 12.14 -1.74 -4.50
C LEU A 66 12.29 -3.24 -4.66
N GLN A 67 12.69 -3.66 -5.86
CA GLN A 67 12.89 -5.05 -6.23
C GLN A 67 14.40 -5.32 -6.37
N ARG A 68 14.84 -6.51 -5.99
CA ARG A 68 16.25 -6.90 -6.03
C ARG A 68 16.83 -6.91 -7.45
N ASN A 69 16.09 -7.45 -8.41
CA ASN A 69 16.55 -7.70 -9.78
C ASN A 69 15.53 -7.28 -10.85
N ALA A 70 14.60 -6.38 -10.50
CA ALA A 70 13.55 -5.93 -11.39
C ALA A 70 13.32 -4.43 -11.24
N THR A 71 12.51 -3.88 -12.15
CA THR A 71 12.07 -2.48 -12.04
C THR A 71 11.28 -2.30 -10.74
N PRO A 72 11.52 -1.19 -9.99
CA PRO A 72 10.67 -0.83 -8.87
C PRO A 72 9.20 -0.74 -9.28
N TRP A 73 8.31 -1.02 -8.34
CA TRP A 73 6.89 -0.82 -8.53
C TRP A 73 6.43 0.41 -7.76
N LEU A 74 5.72 1.29 -8.46
CA LEU A 74 4.99 2.40 -7.88
C LEU A 74 3.50 2.04 -7.85
N PHE A 75 2.90 2.10 -6.68
CA PHE A 75 1.47 1.96 -6.47
C PHE A 75 0.91 3.31 -6.09
N LEU A 76 0.24 3.93 -7.05
CA LEU A 76 -0.55 5.12 -6.79
C LEU A 76 -1.84 4.69 -6.13
N ASN A 77 -2.02 5.13 -4.89
CA ASN A 77 -3.27 5.00 -4.19
C ASN A 77 -4.21 6.11 -4.65
N VAL A 78 -5.47 6.04 -4.23
CA VAL A 78 -6.47 7.06 -4.56
C VAL A 78 -7.03 7.65 -3.29
N ALA A 79 -7.00 8.98 -3.21
CA ALA A 79 -7.61 9.68 -2.10
C ALA A 79 -9.09 9.37 -2.00
N ARG A 80 -9.53 9.05 -0.78
CA ARG A 80 -10.94 8.84 -0.51
C ARG A 80 -11.66 10.17 -0.64
N ALA A 81 -12.75 10.20 -1.40
CA ALA A 81 -13.60 11.39 -1.44
C ALA A 81 -14.06 11.71 -0.02
N ALA A 82 -13.83 12.96 0.43
CA ALA A 82 -14.38 13.42 1.69
C ALA A 82 -15.89 13.18 1.66
N ALA A 83 -16.42 12.46 2.65
CA ALA A 83 -17.85 12.34 2.82
C ALA A 83 -18.39 13.75 3.01
N THR A 84 -19.04 14.31 1.99
CA THR A 84 -19.72 15.60 2.12
C THR A 84 -20.88 15.37 3.09
N SER A 85 -20.70 15.73 4.36
CA SER A 85 -21.85 15.91 5.24
C SER A 85 -22.62 17.11 4.71
N THR A 86 -23.66 16.86 3.92
CA THR A 86 -24.69 17.86 3.66
C THR A 86 -25.31 18.27 5.01
N PRO A 87 -25.34 19.56 5.34
CA PRO A 87 -25.95 20.06 6.57
C PRO A 87 -27.46 19.80 6.64
#